data_AF-A0A8T4PGM8-F1
#
_entry.id   AF-A0A8T4PGM8-F1
#
_cell.length_a   1.000
_cell.length_b   1.000
_cell.length_c   1.000
_cell.angle_alpha   90.00
_cell.angle_beta   90.00
_cell.angle_gamma   90.00
#
_symmetry.space_group_name_H-M   'P 1'
#
loop_
_entity.id
_entity.type
_entity.pdbx_description
1 polymer ?
#
loop_
_entity_poly.entity_id
_entity_poly.type
_entity_poly.pdbx_seq_one_letter_code
_entity_poly.pdbx_strand_id
1 'polypeptide(L)'
;MPNKTRKGKNFLHGKFKKFSRKSQVEDWLPLMAIIIFLVFIFLILSLLNLNRTTTINEILKMDTIIRDSGQYLINYLNSQISLNNKNITVAEAISYYAATNDENSLILLKFWADEIFSHSSLETDSSSWSLEIVTPATKQVIIESEKARTRYIARNEISSAILPMPDKENAEVRLFFVQTKFVEK
;
A
#
# COMPACT_ATOMS: atom_id res chain seq x y z
N MET A 1 -24.73 -39.74 100.89
CA MET A 1 -24.06 -38.51 100.39
C MET A 1 -23.23 -38.85 99.15
N PRO A 2 -23.09 -37.91 98.19
CA PRO A 2 -23.19 -38.09 96.72
C PRO A 2 -21.81 -38.43 96.09
N ASN A 3 -21.58 -38.62 94.78
CA ASN A 3 -22.23 -38.15 93.57
C ASN A 3 -21.78 -38.93 92.32
N LYS A 4 -22.59 -38.81 91.27
CA LYS A 4 -22.46 -39.13 89.83
C LYS A 4 -21.01 -39.03 89.26
N THR A 5 -20.61 -39.73 88.19
CA THR A 5 -21.25 -39.72 86.86
C THR A 5 -20.83 -40.87 85.95
N ARG A 6 -21.74 -41.15 85.03
CA ARG A 6 -21.82 -42.20 84.02
C ARG A 6 -21.33 -41.66 82.66
N LYS A 7 -21.06 -42.59 81.72
CA LYS A 7 -20.91 -42.43 80.25
C LYS A 7 -19.47 -42.09 79.81
N GLY A 8 -18.87 -42.70 78.80
CA GLY A 8 -19.38 -43.63 77.79
C GLY A 8 -18.78 -43.29 76.42
N LYS A 9 -18.55 -44.35 75.64
CA LYS A 9 -18.50 -44.39 74.17
C LYS A 9 -17.21 -43.94 73.47
N ASN A 10 -16.52 -44.96 72.95
CA ASN A 10 -15.96 -45.08 71.60
C ASN A 10 -16.18 -43.86 70.70
N PHE A 11 -15.11 -43.19 70.30
CA PHE A 11 -15.08 -42.45 69.04
C PHE A 11 -13.70 -42.60 68.36
N LEU A 12 -13.73 -43.45 67.33
CA LEU A 12 -13.06 -43.35 66.04
C LEU A 12 -11.57 -43.00 66.02
N HIS A 13 -10.79 -43.97 65.53
CA HIS A 13 -9.61 -43.73 64.72
C HIS A 13 -9.88 -42.61 63.70
N GLY A 14 -9.49 -41.39 64.05
CA GLY A 14 -9.29 -40.33 63.10
C GLY A 14 -8.15 -40.75 62.19
N LYS A 15 -8.49 -41.30 61.01
CA LYS A 15 -7.59 -41.21 59.85
C LYS A 15 -7.29 -39.73 59.69
N PHE A 16 -6.11 -39.29 60.16
CA PHE A 16 -5.55 -38.02 59.72
C PHE A 16 -5.32 -38.18 58.22
N LYS A 17 -6.32 -37.72 57.45
CA LYS A 17 -6.23 -37.57 56.01
C LYS A 17 -5.10 -36.56 55.81
N LYS A 18 -3.93 -37.07 55.41
CA LYS A 18 -2.77 -36.30 54.99
C LYS A 18 -3.29 -35.36 53.89
N PHE A 19 -3.58 -34.11 54.22
CA PHE A 19 -3.79 -33.08 53.21
C PHE A 19 -2.44 -32.89 52.53
N SER A 20 -2.23 -33.62 51.43
CA SER A 20 -1.12 -33.32 50.55
C SER A 20 -1.33 -31.90 50.06
N ARG A 21 -0.42 -30.99 50.41
CA ARG A 21 -0.19 -29.74 49.68
C ARG A 21 0.37 -30.06 48.29
N LYS A 22 -0.33 -30.92 47.54
CA LYS A 22 -0.14 -31.04 46.10
C LYS A 22 -1.20 -30.15 45.48
N SER A 23 -0.72 -28.96 45.16
CA SER A 23 -1.01 -28.32 43.88
C SER A 23 -2.35 -27.60 43.74
N GLN A 24 -2.49 -26.50 44.48
CA GLN A 24 -3.31 -25.37 44.03
C GLN A 24 -2.87 -24.81 42.66
N VAL A 25 -1.71 -25.20 42.12
CA VAL A 25 -1.25 -24.76 40.79
C VAL A 25 -1.77 -25.70 39.69
N GLU A 26 -1.85 -27.02 39.95
CA GLU A 26 -2.45 -28.02 39.03
C GLU A 26 -3.93 -27.78 38.79
N ASP A 27 -4.69 -27.30 39.78
CA ASP A 27 -6.10 -26.99 39.59
C ASP A 27 -6.34 -25.75 38.70
N TRP A 28 -5.34 -24.87 38.57
CA TRP A 28 -5.41 -23.66 37.74
C TRP A 28 -4.81 -23.83 36.34
N LEU A 29 -4.00 -24.88 36.13
CA LEU A 29 -3.37 -25.21 34.85
C LEU A 29 -4.38 -25.31 33.68
N PRO A 30 -5.55 -25.98 33.83
CA PRO A 30 -6.56 -26.02 32.78
C PRO A 30 -7.13 -24.63 32.46
N LEU A 31 -7.37 -23.81 33.48
CA LEU A 31 -7.90 -22.46 33.33
C LEU A 31 -6.88 -21.53 32.66
N MET A 32 -5.60 -21.62 33.05
CA MET A 32 -4.51 -20.87 32.42
C MET A 32 -4.33 -21.27 30.95
N ALA A 33 -4.43 -22.56 30.62
CA ALA A 33 -4.37 -23.03 29.24
C ALA A 33 -5.51 -22.46 28.38
N ILE A 34 -6.73 -22.41 28.93
CA ILE A 34 -7.88 -21.79 28.25
C ILE A 34 -7.65 -20.29 28.03
N ILE A 35 -7.18 -19.55 29.04
CA ILE A 35 -6.89 -18.12 28.91
C ILE A 35 -5.83 -17.87 27.84
N ILE A 36 -4.74 -18.64 27.85
CA ILE A 36 -3.68 -18.55 26.83
C ILE A 36 -4.26 -18.80 25.44
N PHE A 37 -5.08 -19.84 25.28
CA PHE A 37 -5.73 -20.15 24.01
C PHE A 37 -6.65 -19.01 23.52
N LEU A 38 -7.43 -18.41 24.43
CA LEU A 38 -8.27 -17.25 24.11
C LEU A 38 -7.44 -16.02 23.69
N VAL A 39 -6.30 -15.78 24.35
CA VAL A 39 -5.36 -14.72 23.95
C VAL A 39 -4.82 -14.97 22.55
N PHE A 40 -4.43 -16.20 22.22
CA PHE A 40 -3.98 -16.55 20.86
C PHE A 40 -5.09 -16.35 19.81
N ILE A 41 -6.32 -16.78 20.11
CA ILE A 41 -7.46 -16.52 19.21
C ILE A 41 -7.65 -15.02 19.01
N PHE A 42 -7.62 -14.24 20.09
CA PHE A 42 -7.78 -12.79 20.03
C PHE A 42 -6.68 -12.13 19.19
N LEU A 43 -5.43 -12.56 19.35
CA LEU A 43 -4.29 -12.09 18.55
C LEU A 43 -4.47 -12.46 17.07
N ILE A 44 -4.85 -13.69 16.76
CA ILE A 44 -5.08 -14.13 15.37
C ILE A 44 -6.21 -13.31 14.73
N LEU A 45 -7.33 -13.12 15.42
CA LEU A 45 -8.45 -12.31 14.92
C LEU A 45 -8.04 -10.84 14.72
N SER A 46 -7.23 -10.29 15.64
CA SER A 46 -6.70 -8.92 15.53
C SER A 46 -5.79 -8.77 14.32
N LEU A 47 -4.89 -9.72 14.08
CA LEU A 47 -3.99 -9.74 12.92
C LEU A 47 -4.77 -9.87 11.60
N LEU A 48 -5.78 -10.75 11.54
CA LEU A 48 -6.64 -10.89 10.36
C LEU A 48 -7.42 -9.60 10.07
N ASN A 49 -7.94 -8.94 11.09
CA ASN A 49 -8.64 -7.67 10.94
C ASN A 49 -7.72 -6.53 10.51
N LEU A 50 -6.48 -6.50 11.01
CA LEU A 50 -5.47 -5.53 10.58
C LEU A 50 -5.19 -5.70 9.07
N ASN A 51 -4.89 -6.93 8.63
CA ASN A 51 -4.64 -7.23 7.22
C ASN A 51 -5.84 -6.88 6.33
N ARG A 52 -7.06 -7.17 6.77
CA ARG A 52 -8.26 -6.83 6.00
C ARG A 52 -8.43 -5.31 5.86
N THR A 53 -8.16 -4.57 6.95
CA THR A 53 -8.25 -3.10 6.96
C THR A 53 -7.19 -2.46 6.07
N THR A 54 -5.96 -2.99 6.07
CA THR A 54 -4.90 -2.51 5.17
C THR A 54 -5.28 -2.72 3.72
N THR A 55 -5.77 -3.90 3.34
CA THR A 55 -6.21 -4.18 1.96
C THR A 55 -7.36 -3.26 1.52
N ILE A 56 -8.36 -3.02 2.38
CA ILE A 56 -9.47 -2.11 2.05
C ILE A 56 -8.96 -0.67 1.85
N ASN A 57 -8.06 -0.20 2.72
CA ASN A 57 -7.48 1.13 2.59
C ASN A 57 -6.62 1.28 1.33
N GLU A 58 -5.89 0.24 0.95
CA GLU A 58 -5.11 0.22 -0.30
C GLU A 58 -6.02 0.29 -1.53
N ILE A 59 -7.13 -0.47 -1.55
CA ILE A 59 -8.13 -0.41 -2.61
C ILE A 59 -8.76 0.99 -2.69
N LEU A 60 -9.18 1.57 -1.55
CA LEU A 60 -9.76 2.91 -1.53
C LEU A 60 -8.77 3.98 -2.01
N LYS A 61 -7.49 3.87 -1.64
CA LYS A 61 -6.44 4.75 -2.15
C LYS A 61 -6.29 4.63 -3.66
N MET A 62 -6.29 3.40 -4.19
CA MET A 62 -6.22 3.18 -5.64
C MET A 62 -7.43 3.78 -6.36
N ASP A 63 -8.64 3.60 -5.83
CA ASP A 63 -9.84 4.20 -6.41
C ASP A 63 -9.77 5.73 -6.43
N THR A 64 -9.28 6.35 -5.36
CA THR A 64 -9.07 7.81 -5.33
C THR A 64 -8.00 8.25 -6.32
N ILE A 65 -6.88 7.52 -6.42
CA ILE A 65 -5.80 7.83 -7.35
C ILE A 65 -6.28 7.73 -8.79
N ILE A 66 -7.02 6.66 -9.14
CA ILE A 66 -7.60 6.48 -10.47
C ILE A 66 -8.54 7.65 -10.79
N ARG A 67 -9.41 8.02 -9.86
CA ARG A 67 -10.34 9.14 -10.07
C ARG A 67 -9.61 10.47 -10.30
N ASP A 68 -8.55 10.74 -9.55
CA ASP A 68 -7.84 12.01 -9.59
C ASP A 68 -6.74 12.03 -10.68
N SER A 69 -6.39 10.86 -11.25
CA SER A 69 -5.36 10.70 -12.28
C SER A 69 -5.62 11.48 -13.57
N GLY A 70 -6.88 11.64 -13.95
CA GLY A 70 -7.28 12.50 -15.07
C GLY A 70 -6.81 13.93 -14.87
N GLN A 71 -6.98 14.47 -13.66
CA GLN A 71 -6.54 15.83 -13.33
C GLN A 71 -5.02 15.95 -13.34
N TYR A 72 -4.29 14.93 -12.85
CA TYR A 72 -2.82 14.93 -12.93
C TYR A 72 -2.33 14.97 -14.38
N LEU A 73 -2.92 14.15 -15.26
CA LEU A 73 -2.55 14.14 -16.68
C LEU A 73 -2.90 15.46 -17.37
N ILE A 74 -4.09 16.02 -17.10
CA ILE A 74 -4.51 17.32 -17.64
C ILE A 74 -3.56 18.44 -17.18
N ASN A 75 -3.18 18.45 -15.89
CA ASN A 75 -2.25 19.44 -15.35
C ASN A 75 -0.88 19.34 -16.03
N TYR A 76 -0.37 18.13 -16.22
CA TYR A 76 0.87 17.90 -16.97
C TYR A 76 0.76 18.45 -18.40
N LEU A 77 -0.26 18.04 -19.16
CA LEU A 77 -0.42 18.41 -20.57
C LEU A 77 -0.60 19.92 -20.78
N ASN A 78 -1.28 20.60 -19.85
CA ASN A 78 -1.55 22.04 -19.94
C ASN A 78 -0.44 22.92 -19.33
N SER A 79 0.58 22.32 -18.70
CA SER A 79 1.69 23.06 -18.11
C SER A 79 2.48 23.81 -19.17
N GLN A 80 2.88 25.05 -18.84
CA GLN A 80 3.59 25.94 -19.75
C GLN A 80 5.10 25.73 -19.63
N ILE A 81 5.76 25.51 -20.75
CA ILE A 81 7.19 25.22 -20.84
C ILE A 81 7.83 26.09 -21.93
N SER A 82 9.11 26.43 -21.77
CA SER A 82 9.85 27.18 -22.78
C SER A 82 10.57 26.22 -23.72
N LEU A 83 10.18 26.20 -24.99
CA LEU A 83 10.85 25.46 -26.05
C LEU A 83 11.20 26.41 -27.20
N ASN A 84 12.48 26.46 -27.59
CA ASN A 84 12.97 27.36 -28.64
C ASN A 84 12.57 28.84 -28.42
N ASN A 85 12.67 29.32 -27.17
CA ASN A 85 12.27 30.66 -26.74
C ASN A 85 10.78 31.02 -26.94
N LYS A 86 9.92 30.00 -27.09
CA LYS A 86 8.47 30.15 -27.09
C LYS A 86 7.89 29.45 -25.88
N ASN A 87 6.95 30.10 -25.20
CA ASN A 87 6.13 29.45 -24.19
C ASN A 87 5.06 28.63 -24.89
N ILE A 88 5.11 27.33 -24.71
CA ILE A 88 4.17 26.36 -25.27
C ILE A 88 3.67 25.44 -24.16
N THR A 89 2.58 24.74 -24.41
CA THR A 89 2.11 23.66 -23.53
C THR A 89 2.98 22.41 -23.66
N VAL A 90 2.97 21.57 -22.64
CA VAL A 90 3.55 20.22 -22.72
C VAL A 90 2.92 19.41 -23.86
N ALA A 91 1.60 19.52 -24.08
CA ALA A 91 0.94 18.86 -25.21
C ALA A 91 1.53 19.27 -26.58
N GLU A 92 1.81 20.56 -26.78
CA GLU A 92 2.48 21.06 -27.98
C GLU A 92 3.92 20.57 -28.08
N ALA A 93 4.64 20.49 -26.95
CA ALA A 93 6.00 19.96 -26.91
C ALA A 93 6.06 18.45 -27.24
N ILE A 94 5.08 17.67 -26.78
CA ILE A 94 4.92 16.26 -27.17
C ILE A 94 4.69 16.16 -28.67
N SER A 95 3.81 17.00 -29.23
CA SER A 95 3.54 17.02 -30.67
C SER A 95 4.78 17.39 -31.48
N TYR A 96 5.58 18.36 -31.00
CA TYR A 96 6.86 18.73 -31.62
C TYR A 96 7.87 17.59 -31.55
N TYR A 97 8.03 16.96 -30.38
CA TYR A 97 8.91 15.80 -30.21
C TYR A 97 8.51 14.66 -31.14
N ALA A 98 7.23 14.33 -31.21
CA ALA A 98 6.71 13.27 -32.06
C ALA A 98 6.97 13.52 -33.56
N ALA A 99 6.95 14.77 -34.01
CA ALA A 99 7.26 15.13 -35.40
C ALA A 99 8.77 15.17 -35.71
N THR A 100 9.61 15.50 -34.73
CA THR A 100 11.03 15.84 -34.97
C THR A 100 12.03 14.85 -34.37
N ASN A 101 11.60 14.03 -33.40
CA ASN A 101 12.45 13.21 -32.53
C ASN A 101 13.57 14.00 -31.84
N ASP A 102 13.38 15.29 -31.56
CA ASP A 102 14.38 16.12 -30.88
C ASP A 102 14.60 15.68 -29.42
N GLU A 103 15.83 15.25 -29.11
CA GLU A 103 16.19 14.78 -27.76
C GLU A 103 16.07 15.87 -26.69
N ASN A 104 16.29 17.14 -27.04
CA ASN A 104 16.16 18.23 -26.07
C ASN A 104 14.71 18.40 -25.61
N SER A 105 13.76 18.29 -26.53
CA SER A 105 12.33 18.26 -26.22
C SER A 105 12.00 17.10 -25.29
N LEU A 106 12.55 15.91 -25.52
CA LEU A 106 12.35 14.76 -24.63
C LEU A 106 12.92 15.00 -23.22
N ILE A 107 14.09 15.62 -23.10
CA ILE A 107 14.67 15.98 -21.80
C ILE A 107 13.75 16.94 -21.04
N LEU A 108 13.19 17.93 -21.73
CA LEU A 108 12.25 18.88 -21.15
C LEU A 108 10.97 18.18 -20.67
N LEU A 109 10.41 17.29 -21.49
CA LEU A 109 9.24 16.48 -21.13
C LEU A 109 9.47 15.61 -19.89
N LYS A 110 10.67 15.01 -19.78
CA LYS A 110 11.09 14.23 -18.60
C LYS A 110 11.18 15.08 -17.35
N PHE A 111 11.79 16.26 -17.45
CA PHE A 111 11.91 17.20 -16.33
C PHE A 111 10.53 17.59 -15.78
N TRP A 112 9.62 18.01 -16.65
CA TRP A 112 8.28 18.43 -16.23
C TRP A 112 7.41 17.29 -15.72
N ALA A 113 7.58 16.09 -16.27
CA ALA A 113 6.89 14.91 -15.76
C ALA A 113 7.34 14.61 -14.31
N ASP A 114 8.64 14.72 -14.04
CA ASP A 114 9.20 14.55 -12.71
C ASP A 114 8.72 15.63 -11.74
N GLU A 115 8.78 16.91 -12.14
CA GLU A 115 8.32 18.03 -11.30
C GLU A 115 6.85 17.89 -10.87
N ILE A 116 5.98 17.39 -11.75
CA ILE A 116 4.54 17.28 -11.48
C ILE A 116 4.22 15.97 -10.76
N PHE A 117 4.66 14.84 -11.27
CA PHE A 117 4.21 13.54 -10.78
C PHE A 117 4.97 13.08 -9.54
N SER A 118 6.25 13.42 -9.39
CA SER A 118 7.05 13.06 -8.20
C SER A 118 6.64 13.83 -6.95
N HIS A 119 5.76 14.82 -7.06
CA HIS A 119 5.19 15.57 -5.93
C HIS A 119 3.70 15.29 -5.73
N SER A 120 3.16 14.30 -6.45
CA SER A 120 1.76 13.90 -6.39
C SER A 120 1.55 12.67 -5.50
N SER A 121 0.29 12.27 -5.33
CA SER A 121 -0.06 11.02 -4.64
C SER A 121 0.38 9.75 -5.39
N LEU A 122 0.86 9.88 -6.63
CA LEU A 122 1.42 8.79 -7.42
C LEU A 122 2.81 8.38 -6.95
N GLU A 123 3.52 9.25 -6.25
CA GLU A 123 4.89 9.01 -5.78
C GLU A 123 4.90 8.82 -4.26
N THR A 124 5.07 7.57 -3.81
CA THR A 124 5.15 7.22 -2.39
C THR A 124 6.29 6.23 -2.15
N ASP A 125 6.46 5.74 -0.94
CA ASP A 125 7.49 4.74 -0.67
C ASP A 125 7.20 3.37 -1.32
N SER A 126 5.93 3.06 -1.56
CA SER A 126 5.47 1.77 -2.13
C SER A 126 4.86 1.91 -3.53
N SER A 127 4.86 3.11 -4.10
CA SER A 127 4.33 3.35 -5.43
C SER A 127 5.02 4.47 -6.16
N SER A 128 4.83 4.51 -7.46
CA SER A 128 5.44 5.49 -8.33
C SER A 128 4.64 5.69 -9.62
N TRP A 129 5.09 6.59 -10.47
CA TRP A 129 4.47 6.94 -11.74
C TRP A 129 5.32 6.51 -12.94
N SER A 130 4.65 6.26 -14.05
CA SER A 130 5.25 6.03 -15.37
C SER A 130 4.33 6.66 -16.41
N LEU A 131 4.91 7.41 -17.34
CA LEU A 131 4.22 8.07 -18.44
C LEU A 131 4.69 7.45 -19.74
N GLU A 132 3.76 7.20 -20.65
CA GLU A 132 4.03 6.64 -21.95
C GLU A 132 3.51 7.56 -23.03
N ILE A 133 4.34 7.83 -24.03
CA ILE A 133 3.99 8.59 -25.21
C ILE A 133 4.05 7.63 -26.39
N VAL A 134 2.89 7.32 -26.93
CA VAL A 134 2.71 6.46 -28.11
C VAL A 134 2.40 7.37 -29.28
N THR A 135 3.21 7.28 -30.33
CA THR A 135 2.95 7.97 -31.58
C THR A 135 3.01 6.95 -32.72
N PRO A 136 2.31 7.14 -33.85
CA PRO A 136 2.37 6.18 -34.94
C PRO A 136 3.68 6.29 -35.74
N ALA A 137 4.29 7.49 -35.76
CA ALA A 137 5.53 7.78 -36.48
C ALA A 137 6.81 7.40 -35.72
N THR A 138 6.78 7.36 -34.39
CA THR A 138 7.97 7.14 -33.54
C THR A 138 7.82 5.90 -32.65
N LYS A 139 8.95 5.40 -32.16
CA LYS A 139 8.96 4.30 -31.20
C LYS A 139 8.37 4.80 -29.87
N GLN A 140 7.50 4.00 -29.25
CA GLN A 140 6.96 4.21 -27.91
C GLN A 140 8.04 4.71 -26.95
N VAL A 141 7.78 5.85 -26.29
CA VAL A 141 8.68 6.44 -25.30
C VAL A 141 8.09 6.31 -23.92
N ILE A 142 8.89 5.81 -22.99
CA ILE A 142 8.51 5.67 -21.59
C ILE A 142 9.34 6.64 -20.76
N ILE A 143 8.65 7.49 -20.00
CA ILE A 143 9.21 8.44 -19.04
C ILE A 143 8.79 7.95 -17.66
N GLU A 144 9.76 7.55 -16.85
CA GLU A 144 9.49 6.95 -15.54
C GLU A 144 10.29 7.65 -14.47
N SER A 145 9.73 7.66 -13.26
CA SER A 145 10.46 8.04 -12.06
C SER A 145 11.68 7.13 -11.82
N GLU A 146 12.56 7.54 -10.92
CA GLU A 146 13.67 6.70 -10.47
C GLU A 146 13.21 5.40 -9.79
N LYS A 147 12.13 5.45 -9.00
CA LYS A 147 11.61 4.27 -8.27
C LYS A 147 10.99 3.25 -9.23
N ALA A 148 10.23 3.71 -10.21
CA ALA A 148 9.64 2.84 -11.23
C ALA A 148 10.73 2.09 -12.01
N ARG A 149 11.84 2.75 -12.38
CA ARG A 149 12.94 2.12 -13.12
C ARG A 149 13.67 1.02 -12.34
N THR A 150 13.74 1.14 -11.01
CA THR A 150 14.61 0.29 -10.18
C THR A 150 13.86 -0.75 -9.36
N ARG A 151 12.56 -0.54 -9.08
CA ARG A 151 11.79 -1.32 -8.09
C ARG A 151 10.43 -1.80 -8.60
N TYR A 152 10.24 -1.78 -9.92
CA TYR A 152 9.01 -2.20 -10.60
C TYR A 152 8.53 -3.59 -10.17
N ILE A 153 7.26 -3.69 -9.78
CA ILE A 153 6.54 -4.97 -9.62
C ILE A 153 5.44 -5.09 -10.68
N ALA A 154 4.54 -4.10 -10.72
CA ALA A 154 3.37 -4.08 -11.57
C ALA A 154 3.05 -2.66 -12.00
N ARG A 155 2.43 -2.52 -13.17
CA ARG A 155 2.07 -1.23 -13.77
C ARG A 155 0.66 -1.29 -14.32
N ASN A 156 -0.18 -0.38 -13.85
CA ASN A 156 -1.58 -0.28 -14.20
C ASN A 156 -1.81 1.07 -14.86
N GLU A 157 -2.46 1.09 -16.02
CA GLU A 157 -2.90 2.33 -16.64
C GLU A 157 -3.97 2.96 -15.76
N ILE A 158 -3.82 4.25 -15.46
CA ILE A 158 -4.77 5.00 -14.64
C ILE A 158 -5.45 6.13 -15.41
N SER A 159 -4.80 6.67 -16.45
CA SER A 159 -5.36 7.74 -17.28
C SER A 159 -4.73 7.72 -18.67
N SER A 160 -5.46 8.23 -19.66
CA SER A 160 -4.97 8.40 -21.03
C SER A 160 -5.55 9.65 -21.67
N ALA A 161 -4.81 10.23 -22.61
CA ALA A 161 -5.22 11.38 -23.38
C ALA A 161 -4.76 11.25 -24.82
N ILE A 162 -5.61 11.68 -25.75
CA ILE A 162 -5.32 11.71 -27.18
C ILE A 162 -5.00 13.14 -27.57
N LEU A 163 -3.82 13.35 -28.14
CA LEU A 163 -3.33 14.63 -28.62
C LEU A 163 -3.37 14.68 -30.15
N PRO A 164 -4.00 15.70 -30.75
CA PRO A 164 -4.02 15.85 -32.20
C PRO A 164 -2.62 16.25 -32.70
N MET A 165 -2.11 15.54 -33.72
CA MET A 165 -0.87 15.92 -34.39
C MET A 165 -1.14 16.65 -35.72
N PRO A 166 -0.17 17.44 -36.21
CA PRO A 166 -0.31 18.21 -37.47
C PRO A 166 -0.65 17.35 -38.69
N ASP A 167 -0.19 16.08 -38.73
CA ASP A 167 -0.28 15.20 -39.90
C ASP A 167 -1.51 14.27 -39.90
N LYS A 168 -2.58 14.62 -39.16
CA LYS A 168 -3.83 13.83 -38.96
C LYS A 168 -3.66 12.50 -38.22
N GLU A 169 -2.47 12.22 -37.73
CA GLU A 169 -2.23 11.18 -36.75
C GLU A 169 -2.49 11.72 -35.33
N ASN A 170 -2.77 10.83 -34.38
CA ASN A 170 -2.93 11.20 -32.98
C ASN A 170 -1.79 10.59 -32.17
N ALA A 171 -1.23 11.38 -31.26
CA ALA A 171 -0.38 10.86 -30.20
C ALA A 171 -1.27 10.44 -29.02
N GLU A 172 -0.95 9.34 -28.38
CA GLU A 172 -1.61 8.89 -27.16
C GLU A 172 -0.64 9.00 -25.99
N VAL A 173 -1.05 9.70 -24.95
CA VAL A 173 -0.30 9.84 -23.71
C VAL A 173 -1.00 9.05 -22.64
N ARG A 174 -0.32 8.06 -22.06
CA ARG A 174 -0.88 7.18 -21.03
C ARG A 174 -0.11 7.36 -19.74
N LEU A 175 -0.82 7.58 -18.65
CA LEU A 175 -0.28 7.68 -17.31
C LEU A 175 -0.56 6.37 -16.56
N PHE A 176 0.47 5.87 -15.90
CA PHE A 176 0.44 4.61 -15.18
C PHE A 176 0.81 4.80 -13.72
N PHE A 177 0.12 4.04 -12.88
CA PHE A 177 0.51 3.77 -11.52
C PHE A 177 1.41 2.54 -11.48
N VAL A 178 2.56 2.66 -10.83
CA VAL A 178 3.55 1.59 -10.68
C VAL A 178 3.63 1.19 -9.22
N GLN A 179 3.34 -0.08 -8.93
CA GLN A 179 3.61 -0.65 -7.62
C GLN A 179 5.11 -0.95 -7.50
N THR A 180 5.73 -0.49 -6.42
CA THR A 180 7.17 -0.66 -6.20
C THR A 180 7.44 -1.51 -4.97
N LYS A 181 8.50 -2.32 -5.02
CA LYS A 181 8.92 -3.11 -3.86
C LYS A 181 9.64 -2.22 -2.86
N PHE A 182 9.26 -2.32 -1.59
CA PHE A 182 10.09 -1.79 -0.50
C PHE A 182 11.41 -2.56 -0.46
N VAL A 183 12.52 -1.83 -0.47
CA VAL A 183 13.84 -2.40 -0.20
C VAL A 183 14.13 -2.11 1.27
N GLU A 184 14.01 -3.12 2.13
CA GLU A 184 14.60 -3.03 3.47
C GLU A 184 16.11 -2.83 3.31
N LYS A 185 16.63 -1.73 3.85
CA LYS A 185 18.07 -1.44 3.92
C LYS A 185 18.65 -1.98 5.21
#